data_AF-A0A9D1XMS6-F1
#
_entry.id   AF-A0A9D1XMS6-F1
#
_cell.length_a   1.000
_cell.length_b   1.000
_cell.length_c   1.000
_cell.angle_alpha   90.00
_cell.angle_beta   90.00
_cell.angle_gamma   90.00
#
_symmetry.space_group_name_H-M   'P 1'
#
loop_
_entity.id
_entity.type
_entity.pdbx_description
1 polymer ?
#
loop_
_entity_poly.entity_id
_entity_poly.type
_entity_poly.pdbx_seq_one_letter_code
_entity_poly.pdbx_strand_id
1 'polypeptide(L)'
;MFCSKCGTKLEEGAKFCPECGATVENQKSGNTIEGVSGVYVDNTTPPVENVVTKTNGVNNKSIRNIIIGVVIVAVIGFFGYKFLLGGSSSSYEAPIETLVTGIEDKDIDAIFSVIPDEIFEKYEEEYGIDFKQLTSLLSSSLEEQMFAEFEGMTLSYEIENVEDCSSVQVEEIIDANKSYYDIDLDITAAKNLDVTLTATSNDDTESNSVTLTVIEIDGSWYIDPTEMNIF
;
A
#
# COMPACT_ATOMS: atom_id res chain seq x y z
N MET A 1 15.84 8.81 28.38
CA MET A 1 14.74 9.04 27.40
C MET A 1 14.49 7.74 26.65
N PHE A 2 13.38 7.59 25.94
CA PHE A 2 13.12 6.42 25.09
C PHE A 2 13.08 6.85 23.63
N CYS A 3 13.50 5.96 22.72
CA CYS A 3 13.42 6.23 21.29
C CYS A 3 11.95 6.39 20.89
N SER A 4 11.61 7.48 20.20
CA SER A 4 10.26 7.71 19.70
C SER A 4 9.83 6.72 18.61
N LYS A 5 10.80 6.03 17.97
CA LYS A 5 10.53 5.08 16.88
C LYS A 5 10.34 3.64 17.37
N CYS A 6 11.16 3.16 18.30
CA CYS A 6 11.14 1.74 18.71
C CYS A 6 10.98 1.51 20.22
N GLY A 7 10.88 2.56 21.03
CA GLY A 7 10.67 2.44 22.48
C GLY A 7 11.90 1.98 23.28
N THR A 8 13.06 1.74 22.65
CA THR A 8 14.29 1.37 23.37
C THR A 8 14.74 2.50 24.29
N LYS A 9 15.17 2.14 25.51
CA LYS A 9 15.75 3.09 26.46
C LYS A 9 17.08 3.63 25.94
N LEU A 10 17.18 4.96 25.83
CA LEU A 10 18.36 5.67 25.37
C LEU A 10 19.15 6.22 26.54
N GLU A 11 20.48 6.14 26.43
CA GLU A 11 21.40 6.82 27.35
C GLU A 11 21.32 8.35 27.19
N GLU A 12 21.63 9.07 28.26
CA GLU A 12 21.61 10.54 28.26
C GLU A 12 22.63 11.10 27.25
N GLY A 13 22.17 11.92 26.32
CA GLY A 13 23.01 12.50 25.27
C GLY A 13 23.20 11.63 24.02
N ALA A 14 22.50 10.50 23.92
CA ALA A 14 22.46 9.71 22.69
C ALA A 14 21.96 10.57 21.51
N LYS A 15 22.74 10.60 20.41
CA LYS A 15 22.35 11.29 19.16
C LYS A 15 21.52 10.40 18.22
N PHE A 16 21.63 9.08 18.40
CA PHE A 16 20.98 8.06 17.59
C PHE A 16 20.57 6.88 18.47
N CYS A 17 19.52 6.17 18.09
CA CYS A 17 19.09 4.94 18.75
C CYS A 17 19.99 3.78 18.32
N PRO A 18 20.60 3.02 19.26
CA PRO A 18 21.47 1.90 18.92
C PRO A 18 20.71 0.69 18.36
N GLU A 19 19.41 0.57 18.64
CA GLU A 19 18.60 -0.57 18.18
C GLU A 19 18.01 -0.35 16.79
N CYS A 20 17.45 0.84 16.50
CA CYS A 20 16.74 1.08 15.24
C CYS A 20 17.36 2.17 14.35
N GLY A 21 18.47 2.77 14.76
CA GLY A 21 19.19 3.79 13.99
C GLY A 21 18.54 5.19 13.95
N ALA A 22 17.36 5.38 14.56
CA ALA A 22 16.66 6.67 14.52
C ALA A 22 17.44 7.79 15.22
N THR A 23 17.46 9.00 14.64
CA THR A 23 18.04 10.19 15.25
C THR A 23 17.24 10.63 16.47
N VAL A 24 17.94 11.13 17.48
CA VAL A 24 17.34 11.56 18.74
C VAL A 24 17.47 13.08 18.81
N GLU A 25 16.45 13.79 18.34
CA GLU A 25 16.38 15.24 18.49
C GLU A 25 16.10 15.61 19.95
N ASN A 26 17.06 16.31 20.56
CA ASN A 26 16.90 16.86 21.90
C ASN A 26 16.00 18.10 21.85
N GLN A 27 14.68 17.91 21.89
CA GLN A 27 13.76 19.04 22.04
C GLN A 27 13.72 19.51 23.50
N LYS A 28 14.23 20.73 23.75
CA LYS A 28 13.93 21.47 24.98
C LYS A 28 12.51 22.05 24.87
N SER A 29 11.70 21.65 25.84
CA SER A 29 10.32 22.02 26.18
C SER A 29 9.92 23.50 26.01
N GLY A 30 8.66 23.73 25.60
CA GLY A 30 7.92 24.98 25.82
C GLY A 30 6.54 24.99 25.12
N ASN A 31 5.45 25.11 25.87
CA ASN A 31 4.04 24.95 25.46
C ASN A 31 3.33 26.32 25.23
N THR A 32 2.31 26.33 24.36
CA THR A 32 1.08 27.21 24.27
C THR A 32 1.03 28.59 23.53
N ILE A 33 0.12 28.62 22.52
CA ILE A 33 -0.85 29.61 21.91
C ILE A 33 -0.47 30.97 21.24
N GLU A 34 -1.02 31.13 20.01
CA GLU A 34 -1.63 32.32 19.34
C GLU A 34 -0.80 33.55 18.89
N GLY A 35 -0.80 33.77 17.56
CA GLY A 35 -1.07 35.08 16.94
C GLY A 35 0.08 36.08 16.71
N VAL A 36 0.15 36.54 15.45
CA VAL A 36 0.77 37.79 14.91
C VAL A 36 2.21 37.74 14.37
N SER A 37 2.24 38.09 13.08
CA SER A 37 3.31 38.55 12.18
C SER A 37 4.61 39.10 12.77
N GLY A 38 5.72 38.71 12.13
CA GLY A 38 6.99 39.45 12.15
C GLY A 38 8.03 38.79 11.23
N VAL A 39 8.38 39.48 10.15
CA VAL A 39 9.41 39.08 9.16
C VAL A 39 10.80 39.56 9.60
N TYR A 40 11.82 38.84 9.12
CA TYR A 40 13.26 39.13 8.95
C TYR A 40 14.23 38.42 9.94
N VAL A 41 15.19 37.58 9.48
CA VAL A 41 16.37 37.99 8.67
C VAL A 41 17.72 37.71 9.39
N ASP A 42 18.28 36.48 9.35
CA ASP A 42 19.68 36.19 8.90
C ASP A 42 20.79 35.57 9.79
N ASN A 43 21.52 34.69 9.08
CA ASN A 43 22.95 34.33 9.07
C ASN A 43 23.61 33.53 10.20
N THR A 44 24.06 32.31 9.84
CA THR A 44 25.50 32.01 9.69
C THR A 44 25.72 30.59 9.13
N THR A 45 25.87 30.48 7.81
CA THR A 45 26.47 29.31 7.14
C THR A 45 27.52 29.82 6.16
N PRO A 46 28.77 29.34 6.17
CA PRO A 46 29.69 29.57 5.06
C PRO A 46 29.44 28.58 3.90
N PRO A 47 29.74 28.97 2.65
CA PRO A 47 29.23 28.34 1.43
C PRO A 47 30.19 27.30 0.86
N VAL A 48 29.65 26.31 0.15
CA VAL A 48 30.41 25.53 -0.85
C VAL A 48 29.61 25.45 -2.15
N GLU A 49 30.34 25.64 -3.24
CA GLU A 49 29.92 26.07 -4.56
C GLU A 49 29.14 25.04 -5.40
N ASN A 50 28.15 25.58 -6.12
CA ASN A 50 27.74 25.30 -7.49
C ASN A 50 28.27 24.02 -8.19
N VAL A 51 27.37 23.07 -8.42
CA VAL A 51 27.37 22.27 -9.66
C VAL A 51 26.03 22.50 -10.37
N VAL A 52 26.06 23.38 -11.36
CA VAL A 52 25.02 23.47 -12.41
C VAL A 52 25.46 22.59 -13.57
N THR A 53 24.51 21.83 -14.13
CA THR A 53 24.26 21.52 -15.56
C THR A 53 23.69 20.11 -15.68
N LYS A 54 22.62 19.78 -16.41
CA LYS A 54 21.69 20.46 -17.32
C LYS A 54 20.40 19.64 -17.33
N THR A 55 19.25 20.27 -17.13
CA THR A 55 17.96 19.72 -17.58
C THR A 55 17.82 20.02 -19.07
N ASN A 56 17.49 18.99 -19.88
CA ASN A 56 16.96 19.21 -21.22
C ASN A 56 15.44 19.27 -21.09
N GLY A 57 14.91 20.49 -21.06
CA GLY A 57 13.50 20.71 -21.31
C GLY A 57 13.16 20.37 -22.75
N VAL A 58 12.22 19.44 -22.96
CA VAL A 58 11.48 19.37 -24.22
C VAL A 58 10.17 20.12 -24.00
N ASN A 59 10.16 21.35 -24.48
CA ASN A 59 8.97 22.13 -24.70
C ASN A 59 8.30 21.65 -26.00
N ASN A 60 7.11 21.08 -25.94
CA ASN A 60 6.21 21.20 -27.10
C ASN A 60 4.75 21.35 -26.70
N LYS A 61 4.33 22.61 -26.74
CA LYS A 61 2.95 23.07 -26.79
C LYS A 61 2.39 22.78 -28.18
N SER A 62 1.70 21.65 -28.37
CA SER A 62 0.65 21.45 -29.39
C SER A 62 0.09 20.03 -29.35
N ILE A 63 -0.90 19.75 -28.49
CA ILE A 63 -1.96 18.80 -28.87
C ILE A 63 -3.31 19.47 -28.65
N ARG A 64 -3.68 20.17 -29.71
CA ARG A 64 -5.00 20.68 -30.07
C ARG A 64 -5.99 19.51 -30.10
N ASN A 65 -6.93 19.49 -29.16
CA ASN A 65 -8.19 18.74 -29.10
C ASN A 65 -8.27 17.43 -29.91
N ILE A 66 -8.11 16.29 -29.23
CA ILE A 66 -8.71 15.01 -29.62
C ILE A 66 -9.53 14.49 -28.43
N ILE A 67 -10.82 14.79 -28.50
CA ILE A 67 -11.99 13.95 -28.15
C ILE A 67 -11.84 13.05 -26.91
N ILE A 68 -12.49 13.49 -25.83
CA ILE A 68 -12.77 12.84 -24.53
C ILE A 68 -13.44 11.43 -24.65
N GLY A 69 -13.64 10.91 -25.86
CA GLY A 69 -14.26 9.60 -26.11
C GLY A 69 -13.29 8.40 -26.18
N VAL A 70 -11.98 8.61 -26.33
CA VAL A 70 -11.01 7.48 -26.45
C VAL A 70 -10.49 7.01 -25.09
N VAL A 71 -10.31 7.93 -24.14
CA VAL A 71 -9.85 7.57 -22.79
C VAL A 71 -10.93 6.79 -22.06
N ILE A 72 -12.19 7.22 -22.14
CA ILE A 72 -13.33 6.51 -21.52
C ILE A 72 -13.57 5.14 -22.19
N VAL A 73 -13.41 5.02 -23.51
CA VAL A 73 -13.54 3.72 -24.21
C VAL A 73 -12.34 2.80 -24.00
N ALA A 74 -11.14 3.35 -23.76
CA ALA A 74 -9.98 2.55 -23.37
C ALA A 74 -10.12 2.05 -21.92
N VAL A 75 -10.65 2.86 -21.01
CA VAL A 75 -10.96 2.45 -19.63
C VAL A 75 -12.09 1.41 -19.65
N ILE A 76 -13.25 1.71 -20.26
CA ILE A 76 -14.37 0.75 -20.34
C ILE A 76 -14.00 -0.49 -21.18
N GLY A 77 -13.12 -0.38 -22.17
CA GLY A 77 -12.68 -1.49 -23.02
C GLY A 77 -11.56 -2.34 -22.40
N PHE A 78 -10.71 -1.77 -21.55
CA PHE A 78 -9.66 -2.49 -20.81
C PHE A 78 -10.26 -3.16 -19.56
N PHE A 79 -11.04 -2.40 -18.78
CA PHE A 79 -11.76 -2.92 -17.61
C PHE A 79 -12.92 -3.84 -18.03
N GLY A 80 -13.69 -3.49 -19.07
CA GLY A 80 -14.81 -4.32 -19.55
C GLY A 80 -14.42 -5.54 -20.39
N TYR A 81 -13.20 -5.63 -20.92
CA TYR A 81 -12.70 -6.86 -21.55
C TYR A 81 -12.21 -7.88 -20.52
N LYS A 82 -11.67 -7.40 -19.38
CA LYS A 82 -11.24 -8.25 -18.26
C LYS A 82 -12.42 -8.71 -17.39
N PHE A 83 -13.50 -7.94 -17.33
CA PHE A 83 -14.75 -8.27 -16.63
C PHE A 83 -15.49 -9.53 -17.16
N LEU A 84 -15.05 -10.12 -18.28
CA LEU A 84 -15.67 -11.31 -18.88
C LEU A 84 -14.96 -12.64 -18.57
N LEU A 85 -13.89 -12.63 -17.77
CA LEU A 85 -13.19 -13.84 -17.36
C LEU A 85 -12.97 -13.83 -15.84
N GLY A 86 -14.03 -14.22 -15.11
CA GLY A 86 -13.85 -14.76 -13.77
C GLY A 86 -12.85 -15.91 -13.81
N GLY A 87 -11.70 -15.72 -13.18
CA GLY A 87 -10.63 -16.70 -13.15
C GLY A 87 -9.42 -16.12 -12.44
N SER A 88 -9.08 -16.73 -11.30
CA SER A 88 -7.74 -16.67 -10.70
C SER A 88 -6.70 -16.68 -11.83
N SER A 89 -6.06 -15.54 -12.04
CA SER A 89 -5.06 -15.40 -13.09
C SER A 89 -3.70 -15.65 -12.48
N SER A 90 -2.87 -16.49 -13.11
CA SER A 90 -1.57 -16.94 -12.61
C SER A 90 -0.48 -15.85 -12.65
N SER A 91 -0.87 -14.58 -12.59
CA SER A 91 -0.01 -13.42 -12.70
C SER A 91 0.10 -12.73 -11.36
N TYR A 92 1.29 -12.24 -11.02
CA TYR A 92 1.56 -11.50 -9.80
C TYR A 92 0.78 -10.17 -9.69
N GLU A 93 0.26 -9.65 -10.80
CA GLU A 93 -0.57 -8.42 -10.83
C GLU A 93 -2.02 -8.68 -10.40
N ALA A 94 -2.48 -9.94 -10.54
CA ALA A 94 -3.86 -10.34 -10.31
C ALA A 94 -4.42 -9.97 -8.93
N PRO A 95 -3.70 -10.21 -7.81
CA PRO A 95 -4.19 -9.81 -6.50
C PRO A 95 -4.40 -8.30 -6.37
N ILE A 96 -3.57 -7.47 -7.01
CA ILE A 96 -3.72 -6.00 -6.97
C ILE A 96 -4.94 -5.56 -7.76
N GLU A 97 -5.12 -6.10 -8.98
CA GLU A 97 -6.31 -5.85 -9.80
C GLU A 97 -7.58 -6.21 -9.01
N THR A 98 -7.59 -7.41 -8.44
CA THR A 98 -8.73 -7.97 -7.71
C THR A 98 -9.05 -7.15 -6.45
N LEU A 99 -8.04 -6.71 -5.70
CA LEU A 99 -8.22 -5.85 -4.53
C LEU A 99 -8.84 -4.51 -4.93
N VAL A 100 -8.29 -3.85 -5.96
CA VAL A 100 -8.78 -2.52 -6.40
C VAL A 100 -10.22 -2.62 -6.92
N THR A 101 -10.50 -3.59 -7.80
CA THR A 101 -11.86 -3.78 -8.32
C THR A 101 -12.83 -4.22 -7.23
N GLY A 102 -12.38 -5.07 -6.29
CA GLY A 102 -13.20 -5.50 -5.16
C GLY A 102 -13.61 -4.35 -4.26
N ILE A 103 -12.72 -3.36 -4.04
CA ILE A 103 -13.06 -2.15 -3.29
C ILE A 103 -14.05 -1.28 -4.07
N GLU A 104 -13.85 -1.08 -5.37
CA GLU A 104 -14.77 -0.28 -6.21
C GLU A 104 -16.18 -0.89 -6.29
N ASP A 105 -16.25 -2.21 -6.52
CA ASP A 105 -17.49 -2.96 -6.65
C ASP A 105 -18.12 -3.33 -5.29
N LYS A 106 -17.46 -2.98 -4.18
CA LYS A 106 -17.83 -3.35 -2.81
C LYS A 106 -17.98 -4.86 -2.63
N ASP A 107 -17.16 -5.62 -3.34
CA ASP A 107 -17.12 -7.08 -3.34
C ASP A 107 -16.13 -7.58 -2.29
N ILE A 108 -16.65 -7.87 -1.09
CA ILE A 108 -15.86 -8.37 0.04
C ILE A 108 -15.23 -9.73 -0.28
N ASP A 109 -15.93 -10.59 -1.04
CA ASP A 109 -15.42 -11.91 -1.39
C ASP A 109 -14.20 -11.78 -2.32
N ALA A 110 -14.25 -10.85 -3.27
CA ALA A 110 -13.10 -10.51 -4.12
C ALA A 110 -11.93 -9.97 -3.28
N ILE A 111 -12.18 -9.04 -2.36
CA ILE A 111 -11.13 -8.49 -1.48
C ILE A 111 -10.47 -9.60 -0.64
N PHE A 112 -11.24 -10.54 -0.10
CA PHE A 112 -10.67 -11.62 0.70
C PHE A 112 -9.98 -12.71 -0.13
N SER A 113 -10.37 -12.88 -1.40
CA SER A 113 -9.72 -13.84 -2.29
C SER A 113 -8.25 -13.53 -2.60
N VAL A 114 -7.79 -12.31 -2.32
CA VAL A 114 -6.38 -11.94 -2.49
C VAL A 114 -5.50 -12.41 -1.33
N ILE A 115 -6.11 -12.97 -0.27
CA ILE A 115 -5.42 -13.61 0.86
C ILE A 115 -5.51 -15.13 0.72
N PRO A 116 -4.45 -15.89 1.04
CA PRO A 116 -4.48 -17.36 0.99
C PRO A 116 -5.58 -17.95 1.88
N ASP A 117 -6.31 -18.96 1.39
CA ASP A 117 -7.41 -19.62 2.10
C ASP A 117 -6.93 -20.23 3.44
N GLU A 118 -5.67 -20.66 3.51
CA GLU A 118 -5.03 -21.25 4.68
C GLU A 118 -5.06 -20.31 5.89
N ILE A 119 -5.01 -18.98 5.66
CA ILE A 119 -5.16 -17.98 6.73
C ILE A 119 -6.56 -18.12 7.35
N PHE A 120 -7.60 -18.12 6.53
CA PHE A 120 -8.98 -18.22 7.02
C PHE A 120 -9.26 -19.57 7.67
N GLU A 121 -8.71 -20.66 7.14
CA GLU A 121 -8.82 -22.01 7.72
C GLU A 121 -8.20 -22.06 9.13
N LYS A 122 -7.04 -21.41 9.33
CA LYS A 122 -6.39 -21.30 10.65
C LYS A 122 -7.28 -20.55 11.65
N TYR A 123 -7.88 -19.44 11.24
CA TYR A 123 -8.81 -18.69 12.09
C TYR A 123 -10.08 -19.48 12.41
N GLU A 124 -10.62 -20.22 11.43
CA GLU A 124 -11.76 -21.10 11.66
C GLU A 124 -11.40 -22.21 12.66
N GLU A 125 -10.21 -22.81 12.55
CA GLU A 125 -9.74 -23.83 13.50
C GLU A 125 -9.57 -23.26 14.91
N GLU A 126 -8.95 -22.09 15.05
CA GLU A 126 -8.62 -21.51 16.36
C GLU A 126 -9.86 -20.93 17.06
N TYR A 127 -10.74 -20.25 16.33
CA TYR A 127 -11.86 -19.50 16.91
C TYR A 127 -13.22 -20.15 16.67
N GLY A 128 -13.32 -21.16 15.80
CA GLY A 128 -14.59 -21.78 15.40
C GLY A 128 -15.48 -20.85 14.58
N ILE A 129 -14.89 -19.82 13.96
CA ILE A 129 -15.59 -18.81 13.17
C ILE A 129 -15.30 -19.06 11.69
N ASP A 130 -16.31 -19.52 10.97
CA ASP A 130 -16.28 -19.51 9.51
C ASP A 130 -16.37 -18.06 9.03
N PHE A 131 -15.22 -17.49 8.64
CA PHE A 131 -15.12 -16.08 8.27
C PHE A 131 -15.97 -15.76 7.03
N LYS A 132 -16.13 -16.71 6.10
CA LYS A 132 -17.00 -16.57 4.90
C LYS A 132 -18.48 -16.55 5.28
N GLN A 133 -18.88 -17.26 6.33
CA GLN A 133 -20.24 -17.10 6.89
C GLN A 133 -20.40 -15.81 7.68
N LEU A 134 -19.36 -15.38 8.39
CA LEU A 134 -19.37 -14.12 9.13
C LEU A 134 -19.53 -12.92 8.20
N THR A 135 -18.84 -12.90 7.06
CA THR A 135 -19.02 -11.86 6.02
C THR A 135 -20.43 -11.89 5.46
N SER A 136 -21.01 -13.06 5.18
CA SER A 136 -22.40 -13.14 4.72
C SER A 136 -23.38 -12.53 5.73
N LEU A 137 -23.20 -12.80 7.02
CA LEU A 137 -24.07 -12.31 8.10
C LEU A 137 -23.90 -10.82 8.42
N LEU A 138 -22.69 -10.30 8.23
CA LEU A 138 -22.34 -8.92 8.53
C LEU A 138 -22.23 -8.04 7.28
N SER A 139 -22.41 -8.61 6.08
CA SER A 139 -22.21 -8.01 4.76
C SER A 139 -22.75 -6.59 4.70
N SER A 140 -24.05 -6.38 4.93
CA SER A 140 -24.63 -5.03 4.86
C SER A 140 -24.03 -4.02 5.84
N SER A 141 -23.65 -4.45 7.05
CA SER A 141 -23.09 -3.55 8.08
C SER A 141 -21.59 -3.31 7.89
N LEU A 142 -20.85 -4.34 7.47
CA LEU A 142 -19.44 -4.26 7.13
C LEU A 142 -19.24 -3.48 5.84
N GLU A 143 -20.07 -3.71 4.83
CA GLU A 143 -20.04 -2.96 3.58
C GLU A 143 -20.27 -1.47 3.83
N GLU A 144 -21.30 -1.10 4.61
CA GLU A 144 -21.54 0.30 4.96
C GLU A 144 -20.35 0.91 5.67
N GLN A 145 -19.78 0.24 6.68
CA GLN A 145 -18.68 0.82 7.46
C GLN A 145 -17.34 0.83 6.70
N MET A 146 -17.02 -0.24 5.99
CA MET A 146 -15.75 -0.42 5.30
C MET A 146 -15.69 0.40 4.00
N PHE A 147 -16.81 0.51 3.28
CA PHE A 147 -16.87 1.23 2.01
C PHE A 147 -17.47 2.63 2.08
N ALA A 148 -17.91 3.12 3.25
CA ALA A 148 -18.38 4.49 3.40
C ALA A 148 -17.32 5.51 2.96
N GLU A 149 -16.05 5.28 3.32
CA GLU A 149 -14.96 6.17 2.92
C GLU A 149 -14.70 6.14 1.43
N PHE A 150 -15.03 5.03 0.75
CA PHE A 150 -14.84 4.79 -0.69
C PHE A 150 -16.05 5.20 -1.55
N GLU A 151 -17.14 5.68 -0.93
CA GLU A 151 -18.36 6.00 -1.66
C GLU A 151 -18.17 7.17 -2.64
N GLY A 152 -18.49 6.93 -3.91
CA GLY A 152 -18.35 7.94 -4.96
C GLY A 152 -16.90 8.21 -5.39
N MET A 153 -15.96 7.36 -4.98
CA MET A 153 -14.59 7.37 -5.48
C MET A 153 -14.40 6.38 -6.62
N THR A 154 -13.50 6.72 -7.54
CA THR A 154 -12.93 5.81 -8.52
C THR A 154 -11.49 5.53 -8.12
N LEU A 155 -11.11 4.26 -8.11
CA LEU A 155 -9.76 3.80 -7.79
C LEU A 155 -9.07 3.33 -9.06
N SER A 156 -7.77 3.56 -9.11
CA SER A 156 -6.91 3.00 -10.16
C SER A 156 -5.54 2.75 -9.58
N TYR A 157 -4.77 1.91 -10.27
CA TYR A 157 -3.41 1.59 -9.85
C TYR A 157 -2.47 1.54 -11.06
N GLU A 158 -1.20 1.83 -10.80
CA GLU A 158 -0.10 1.62 -11.73
C GLU A 158 1.02 0.89 -11.00
N ILE A 159 1.53 -0.19 -11.59
CA ILE A 159 2.70 -0.89 -11.09
C ILE A 159 3.92 -0.24 -11.74
N GLU A 160 4.65 0.55 -10.98
CA GLU A 160 5.81 1.32 -11.46
C GLU A 160 7.05 0.43 -11.58
N ASN A 161 7.19 -0.54 -10.69
CA ASN A 161 8.36 -1.40 -10.59
C ASN A 161 7.98 -2.77 -10.01
N VAL A 162 8.73 -3.80 -10.43
CA VAL A 162 8.57 -5.19 -9.99
C VAL A 162 9.95 -5.75 -9.69
N GLU A 163 10.16 -6.18 -8.45
CA GLU A 163 11.39 -6.83 -8.00
C GLU A 163 11.09 -8.27 -7.57
N ASP A 164 11.84 -9.22 -8.14
CA ASP A 164 11.81 -10.63 -7.70
C ASP A 164 12.48 -10.77 -6.33
N CYS A 165 11.79 -11.39 -5.37
CA CYS A 165 12.39 -11.74 -4.08
C CYS A 165 13.41 -12.88 -4.26
N SER A 166 14.56 -12.74 -3.62
CA SER A 166 15.53 -13.83 -3.50
C SER A 166 14.99 -14.97 -2.63
N SER A 167 15.60 -16.15 -2.71
CA SER A 167 15.20 -17.29 -1.86
C SER A 167 15.29 -16.99 -0.36
N VAL A 168 16.25 -16.14 0.05
CA VAL A 168 16.38 -15.71 1.45
C VAL A 168 15.20 -14.83 1.86
N GLN A 169 14.78 -13.90 1.00
CA GLN A 169 13.60 -13.07 1.27
C GLN A 169 12.31 -13.90 1.29
N VAL A 170 12.20 -14.92 0.45
CA VAL A 170 11.06 -15.85 0.50
C VAL A 170 11.03 -16.60 1.84
N GLU A 171 12.17 -17.11 2.32
CA GLU A 171 12.26 -17.73 3.65
C GLU A 171 11.88 -16.75 4.78
N GLU A 172 12.30 -15.48 4.68
CA GLU A 172 11.92 -14.45 5.65
C GLU A 172 10.40 -14.18 5.66
N ILE A 173 9.74 -14.19 4.50
CA ILE A 173 8.27 -14.02 4.39
C ILE A 173 7.54 -15.23 5.01
N ILE A 174 8.03 -16.45 4.77
CA ILE A 174 7.49 -17.67 5.39
C ILE A 174 7.62 -17.58 6.92
N ASP A 175 8.81 -17.23 7.42
CA ASP A 175 9.06 -17.08 8.86
C ASP A 175 8.19 -15.96 9.48
N ALA A 176 7.96 -14.86 8.76
CA ALA A 176 7.08 -13.80 9.20
C ALA A 176 5.63 -14.29 9.33
N ASN A 177 5.08 -14.93 8.29
CA ASN A 177 3.72 -15.49 8.34
C ASN A 177 3.56 -16.51 9.47
N LYS A 178 4.58 -17.34 9.70
CA LYS A 178 4.62 -18.28 10.83
C LYS A 178 4.64 -17.57 12.18
N SER A 179 5.38 -16.47 12.30
CA SER A 179 5.44 -15.73 13.54
C SER A 179 4.15 -14.95 13.85
N TYR A 180 3.50 -14.38 12.83
CA TYR A 180 2.32 -13.52 13.00
C TYR A 180 1.02 -14.33 13.07
N TYR A 181 0.88 -15.35 12.21
CA TYR A 181 -0.35 -16.10 12.04
C TYR A 181 -0.25 -17.58 12.49
N ASP A 182 0.90 -18.01 13.03
CA ASP A 182 1.15 -19.41 13.40
C ASP A 182 0.88 -20.38 12.24
N ILE A 183 1.26 -19.97 11.03
CA ILE A 183 1.00 -20.68 9.78
C ILE A 183 2.27 -20.80 8.91
N ASP A 184 2.47 -21.98 8.33
CA ASP A 184 3.60 -22.28 7.46
C ASP A 184 3.07 -22.35 6.02
N LEU A 185 3.12 -21.22 5.31
CA LEU A 185 2.66 -21.12 3.92
C LEU A 185 3.72 -21.72 2.99
N ASP A 186 3.30 -22.56 2.04
CA ASP A 186 4.19 -23.14 1.02
C ASP A 186 4.48 -22.14 -0.10
N ILE A 187 5.17 -21.06 0.25
CA ILE A 187 5.49 -19.96 -0.67
C ILE A 187 6.62 -20.40 -1.60
N THR A 188 6.33 -20.43 -2.90
CA THR A 188 7.28 -20.88 -3.94
C THR A 188 8.00 -19.73 -4.64
N ALA A 189 7.40 -18.53 -4.64
CA ALA A 189 7.99 -17.30 -5.14
C ALA A 189 7.35 -16.08 -4.45
N ALA A 190 8.04 -14.94 -4.47
CA ALA A 190 7.49 -13.67 -4.03
C ALA A 190 8.03 -12.52 -4.87
N LYS A 191 7.28 -11.42 -4.94
CA LYS A 191 7.67 -10.19 -5.63
C LYS A 191 7.28 -8.98 -4.82
N ASN A 192 8.14 -7.96 -4.85
CA ASN A 192 7.83 -6.62 -4.33
C ASN A 192 7.38 -5.74 -5.50
N LEU A 193 6.21 -5.13 -5.36
CA LEU A 193 5.58 -4.30 -6.37
C LEU A 193 5.53 -2.87 -5.84
N ASP A 194 6.18 -1.94 -6.52
CA ASP A 194 5.94 -0.52 -6.24
C ASP A 194 4.67 -0.11 -6.99
N VAL A 195 3.58 0.07 -6.22
CA VAL A 195 2.24 0.34 -6.74
C VAL A 195 1.86 1.77 -6.39
N THR A 196 1.54 2.58 -7.39
CA THR A 196 0.87 3.86 -7.20
C THR A 196 -0.64 3.65 -7.24
N LEU A 197 -1.29 3.82 -6.10
CA LEU A 197 -2.74 3.85 -5.98
C LEU A 197 -3.23 5.28 -6.18
N THR A 198 -4.26 5.46 -7.01
CA THR A 198 -4.87 6.76 -7.30
C THR A 198 -6.35 6.70 -7.01
N ALA A 199 -6.82 7.60 -6.14
CA ALA A 199 -8.23 7.79 -5.82
C ALA A 199 -8.71 9.11 -6.42
N THR A 200 -9.84 9.07 -7.10
CA THR A 200 -10.49 10.24 -7.68
C THR A 200 -11.89 10.39 -7.08
N SER A 201 -12.18 11.57 -6.54
CA SER A 201 -13.51 11.95 -6.07
C SER A 201 -13.92 13.26 -6.72
N ASN A 202 -15.02 13.28 -7.46
CA ASN A 202 -15.43 14.43 -8.28
C ASN A 202 -14.32 14.85 -9.27
N ASP A 203 -13.73 16.04 -9.09
CA ASP A 203 -12.63 16.57 -9.90
C ASP A 203 -11.27 16.53 -9.17
N ASP A 204 -11.25 16.07 -7.92
CA ASP A 204 -10.04 15.95 -7.10
C ASP A 204 -9.43 14.56 -7.26
N THR A 205 -8.10 14.50 -7.36
CA THR A 205 -7.34 13.25 -7.51
C THR A 205 -6.15 13.27 -6.57
N GLU A 206 -6.01 12.19 -5.80
CA GLU A 206 -4.88 11.96 -4.90
C GLU A 206 -4.23 10.62 -5.23
N SER A 207 -2.89 10.60 -5.22
CA SER A 207 -2.10 9.40 -5.50
C SER A 207 -1.11 9.15 -4.39
N ASN A 208 -0.93 7.89 -4.01
CA ASN A 208 0.07 7.45 -3.05
C ASN A 208 0.78 6.20 -3.59
N SER A 209 2.11 6.16 -3.47
CA SER A 209 2.90 4.97 -3.80
C SER A 209 3.15 4.14 -2.55
N VAL A 210 2.94 2.83 -2.68
CA VAL A 210 3.18 1.81 -1.66
C VAL A 210 3.95 0.66 -2.29
N THR A 211 4.84 0.03 -1.53
CA THR A 211 5.43 -1.25 -1.95
C THR A 211 4.59 -2.37 -1.36
N LEU A 212 4.04 -3.24 -2.20
CA LEU A 212 3.24 -4.40 -1.80
C LEU A 212 3.99 -5.68 -2.15
N THR A 213 4.04 -6.60 -1.19
CA THR A 213 4.56 -7.95 -1.42
C THR A 213 3.45 -8.88 -1.88
N VAL A 214 3.67 -9.61 -2.98
CA VAL A 214 2.81 -10.70 -3.44
C VAL A 214 3.55 -12.03 -3.42
N ILE A 215 2.83 -13.09 -3.08
CA ILE A 215 3.37 -14.44 -2.83
C ILE A 215 2.69 -15.46 -3.73
N GLU A 216 3.46 -16.44 -4.23
CA GLU A 216 2.96 -17.54 -5.06
C GLU A 216 2.82 -18.82 -4.24
N ILE A 217 1.60 -19.35 -4.18
CA ILE A 217 1.25 -20.62 -3.55
C ILE A 217 0.48 -21.45 -4.59
N ASP A 218 0.95 -22.67 -4.86
CA ASP A 218 0.35 -23.59 -5.84
C ASP A 218 0.06 -22.98 -7.22
N GLY A 219 0.92 -22.07 -7.69
CA GLY A 219 0.80 -21.41 -9.00
C GLY A 219 -0.20 -20.25 -9.06
N SER A 220 -0.79 -19.87 -7.91
CA SER A 220 -1.66 -18.69 -7.77
C SER A 220 -0.96 -17.62 -6.93
N TRP A 221 -1.27 -16.36 -7.22
CA TRP A 221 -0.64 -15.21 -6.55
C TRP A 221 -1.61 -14.53 -5.60
N TYR A 222 -1.11 -14.20 -4.41
CA TYR A 222 -1.84 -13.57 -3.31
C TYR A 222 -1.06 -12.35 -2.80
N ILE A 223 -1.72 -11.43 -2.10
CA ILE A 223 -1.03 -10.42 -1.29
C ILE A 223 -0.47 -11.13 -0.06
N ASP A 224 0.77 -10.83 0.31
CA ASP A 224 1.33 -11.32 1.58
C ASP A 224 0.43 -10.87 2.74
N PRO A 225 -0.15 -11.79 3.53
CA PRO A 225 -1.04 -11.45 4.63
C PRO A 225 -0.45 -10.44 5.61
N THR A 226 0.89 -10.44 5.77
CA THR A 226 1.56 -9.51 6.69
C THR A 226 1.45 -8.04 6.27
N GLU A 227 1.16 -7.75 4.99
CA GLU A 227 0.97 -6.39 4.46
C GLU A 227 -0.37 -5.78 4.86
N MET A 228 -1.39 -6.62 5.00
CA MET A 228 -2.78 -6.14 5.12
C MET A 228 -3.15 -5.75 6.56
N ASN A 229 -2.31 -6.07 7.56
CA ASN A 229 -2.53 -5.83 9.00
C ASN A 229 -4.01 -6.01 9.40
N ILE A 230 -4.63 -7.06 8.84
CA ILE A 230 -6.08 -7.26 8.79
C ILE A 230 -6.66 -7.77 10.10
N PHE A 231 -5.82 -7.96 11.12
CA PHE A 231 -6.18 -8.53 12.41
C PHE A 231 -5.35 -7.91 13.55
#